data_AF-A0A359B3Q5-F1
#
_entry.id   AF-A0A359B3Q5-F1
#
_cell.length_a   1.000
_cell.length_b   1.000
_cell.length_c   1.000
_cell.angle_alpha   90.00
_cell.angle_beta   90.00
_cell.angle_gamma   90.00
#
_symmetry.space_group_name_H-M   'P 1'
#
loop_
_entity.id
_entity.type
_entity.pdbx_description
1 polymer ?
#
loop_
_entity_poly.entity_id
_entity_poly.type
_entity_poly.pdbx_seq_one_letter_code
_entity_poly.pdbx_strand_id
1 'polypeptide(L)'
;MVIELNNVRFTYGCHPVLDGVSLQVTAGEIVGITGPNGAGKTTLLHLIVGLVRPQSGELKLFGVPAGVFKERHQIGFVGQRASHFNRSYPATVYEVVLSGRTALRGFFRFFNREDRICVEEALGRVGMLVYRNVPVGELSGGQQQRVMIARALALRPRLLVMDEPTNGVDNAGIKDLSRLIGGLRDEGITILVVSHEPGWLTGLTSKWVCLDRKICSCNSRVFPREAGWTECLPARSEKIGLGCADSPVGG
;
A
#
# COMPACT_ATOMS: atom_id res chain seq x y z
N MET A 1 -7.18 7.53 15.43
CA MET A 1 -7.42 6.65 14.25
C MET A 1 -6.67 7.22 13.04
N VAL A 2 -5.99 6.37 12.27
CA VAL A 2 -5.26 6.78 11.04
C VAL A 2 -6.09 6.48 9.79
N ILE A 3 -6.75 5.32 9.74
CA ILE A 3 -7.67 4.94 8.67
C ILE A 3 -8.97 4.47 9.31
N GLU A 4 -10.11 4.93 8.79
CA GLU A 4 -11.43 4.46 9.19
C GLU A 4 -12.31 4.32 7.95
N LEU A 5 -12.74 3.09 7.67
CA LEU A 5 -13.71 2.74 6.64
C LEU A 5 -14.97 2.24 7.33
N ASN A 6 -16.12 2.79 6.94
CA ASN A 6 -17.44 2.37 7.43
C ASN A 6 -18.32 2.02 6.23
N ASN A 7 -18.59 0.73 6.03
CA ASN A 7 -19.47 0.18 4.99
C ASN A 7 -19.14 0.68 3.57
N VAL A 8 -17.85 0.74 3.25
CA VAL A 8 -17.36 1.27 1.97
C VAL A 8 -17.66 0.32 0.82
N ARG A 9 -18.22 0.86 -0.28
CA ARG A 9 -18.46 0.12 -1.53
C ARG A 9 -17.81 0.80 -2.72
N PHE A 10 -17.38 -0.02 -3.68
CA PHE A 10 -16.77 0.46 -4.91
C PHE A 10 -16.97 -0.53 -6.07
N THR A 11 -17.25 0.00 -7.26
CA THR A 11 -17.55 -0.74 -8.49
C THR A 11 -16.80 -0.10 -9.65
N TYR A 12 -16.17 -0.90 -10.52
CA TYR A 12 -15.70 -0.45 -11.83
C TYR A 12 -16.76 -0.79 -12.89
N GLY A 13 -17.43 0.22 -13.46
CA GLY A 13 -18.55 -0.01 -14.38
C GLY A 13 -19.66 -0.81 -13.70
N CYS A 14 -19.93 -2.01 -14.20
CA CYS A 14 -20.90 -2.98 -13.64
C CYS A 14 -20.26 -4.08 -12.78
N HIS A 15 -18.94 -4.02 -12.51
CA HIS A 15 -18.23 -5.03 -11.74
C HIS A 15 -17.98 -4.56 -10.30
N PRO A 16 -18.75 -5.05 -9.30
CA PRO A 16 -18.55 -4.68 -7.91
C PRO A 16 -17.24 -5.29 -7.40
N VAL A 17 -16.40 -4.45 -6.81
CA VAL A 17 -15.07 -4.85 -6.31
C VAL A 17 -15.01 -4.83 -4.79
N LEU A 18 -15.67 -3.86 -4.15
CA LEU A 18 -15.78 -3.78 -2.69
C LEU A 18 -17.25 -3.66 -2.30
N ASP A 19 -17.69 -4.48 -1.34
CA ASP A 19 -19.09 -4.57 -0.92
C ASP A 19 -19.24 -4.49 0.61
N GLY A 20 -19.19 -3.27 1.15
CA GLY A 20 -19.47 -3.01 2.56
C GLY A 20 -18.28 -3.25 3.47
N VAL A 21 -17.10 -2.81 3.03
CA VAL A 21 -15.84 -2.97 3.75
C VAL A 21 -15.77 -1.98 4.91
N SER A 22 -15.56 -2.50 6.12
CA SER A 22 -15.33 -1.71 7.34
C SER A 22 -13.99 -2.09 7.97
N LEU A 23 -13.10 -1.11 8.12
CA LEU A 23 -11.73 -1.31 8.61
C LEU A 23 -11.29 -0.10 9.41
N GLN A 24 -10.71 -0.35 10.57
CA GLN A 24 -10.10 0.68 11.42
C GLN A 24 -8.61 0.38 11.55
N VAL A 25 -7.76 1.40 11.43
CA VAL A 25 -6.30 1.28 11.62
C VAL A 25 -5.82 2.38 12.56
N THR A 26 -5.10 1.98 13.60
CA THR A 26 -4.59 2.88 14.65
C THR A 26 -3.16 3.34 14.35
N ALA A 27 -2.73 4.43 14.99
CA ALA A 27 -1.37 4.92 14.88
C ALA A 27 -0.38 3.84 15.35
N GLY A 28 0.73 3.64 14.61
CA GLY A 28 1.76 2.66 14.91
C GLY A 28 1.39 1.19 14.64
N GLU A 29 0.20 0.90 14.10
CA GLU A 29 -0.15 -0.46 13.68
C GLU A 29 0.55 -0.84 12.37
N ILE A 30 0.96 -2.11 12.27
CA ILE A 30 1.23 -2.76 10.99
C ILE A 30 0.03 -3.64 10.67
N VAL A 31 -0.63 -3.37 9.54
CA VAL A 31 -1.79 -4.13 9.08
C VAL A 31 -1.45 -4.84 7.78
N GLY A 32 -1.58 -6.16 7.79
CA GLY A 32 -1.43 -6.98 6.59
C GLY A 32 -2.80 -7.25 5.95
N ILE A 33 -2.92 -6.96 4.66
CA ILE A 33 -4.09 -7.31 3.83
C ILE A 33 -3.70 -8.48 2.94
N THR A 34 -4.49 -9.54 3.00
CA THR A 34 -4.34 -10.72 2.14
C THR A 34 -5.68 -11.08 1.47
N GLY A 35 -5.65 -12.00 0.52
CA GLY A 35 -6.83 -12.44 -0.23
C GLY A 35 -6.49 -12.84 -1.66
N PRO A 36 -7.40 -13.53 -2.38
CA PRO A 36 -7.15 -13.99 -3.74
C PRO A 36 -6.93 -12.84 -4.74
N ASN A 37 -6.45 -13.19 -5.94
CA ASN A 37 -6.39 -12.24 -7.05
C ASN A 37 -7.80 -11.77 -7.41
N GLY A 38 -7.97 -10.47 -7.64
CA GLY A 38 -9.30 -9.89 -7.90
C GLY A 38 -10.16 -9.60 -6.66
N ALA A 39 -9.67 -9.88 -5.45
CA ALA A 39 -10.37 -9.61 -4.19
C ALA A 39 -10.64 -8.11 -3.89
N GLY A 40 -10.02 -7.18 -4.64
CA GLY A 40 -10.16 -5.74 -4.41
C GLY A 40 -9.07 -5.10 -3.55
N LYS A 41 -7.96 -5.80 -3.27
CA LYS A 41 -6.86 -5.30 -2.40
C LYS A 41 -6.25 -3.99 -2.91
N THR A 42 -5.80 -3.96 -4.15
CA THR A 42 -5.28 -2.74 -4.79
C THR A 42 -6.33 -1.63 -4.87
N THR A 43 -7.59 -1.96 -5.10
CA THR A 43 -8.70 -0.98 -5.08
C THR A 43 -8.89 -0.36 -3.70
N LEU A 44 -8.81 -1.17 -2.64
CA LEU A 44 -8.84 -0.68 -1.25
C LEU A 44 -7.67 0.28 -0.99
N LEU A 45 -6.45 -0.07 -1.43
CA LEU A 45 -5.31 0.83 -1.33
C LEU A 45 -5.52 2.13 -2.11
N HIS A 46 -6.03 2.06 -3.35
CA HIS A 46 -6.32 3.22 -4.17
C HIS A 46 -7.35 4.17 -3.54
N LEU A 47 -8.37 3.64 -2.83
CA LEU A 47 -9.29 4.46 -2.05
C LEU A 47 -8.57 5.18 -0.92
N ILE A 48 -7.74 4.46 -0.15
CA ILE A 48 -7.00 5.01 1.00
C ILE A 48 -6.02 6.11 0.57
N VAL A 49 -5.27 5.89 -0.51
CA VAL A 49 -4.33 6.91 -1.04
C VAL A 49 -5.04 8.04 -1.80
N GLY A 50 -6.34 7.88 -2.10
CA GLY A 50 -7.18 8.90 -2.74
C GLY A 50 -7.08 8.94 -4.28
N LEU A 51 -6.65 7.84 -4.90
CA LEU A 51 -6.64 7.69 -6.37
C LEU A 51 -8.04 7.43 -6.94
N VAL A 52 -8.91 6.81 -6.16
CA VAL A 52 -10.35 6.67 -6.45
C VAL A 52 -11.18 7.11 -5.24
N ARG A 53 -12.47 7.37 -5.44
CA ARG A 53 -13.41 7.72 -4.37
C ARG A 53 -14.42 6.59 -4.14
N PRO A 54 -14.85 6.36 -2.88
CA PRO A 54 -15.90 5.39 -2.60
C PRO A 54 -17.21 5.82 -3.26
N GLN A 55 -18.02 4.85 -3.72
CA GLN A 55 -19.35 5.12 -4.25
C GLN A 55 -20.38 5.28 -3.13
N SER A 56 -20.20 4.53 -2.04
CA SER A 56 -20.99 4.65 -0.82
C SER A 56 -20.15 4.30 0.40
N GLY A 57 -20.67 4.61 1.59
CA GLY A 57 -19.97 4.46 2.85
C GLY A 57 -19.05 5.64 3.15
N GLU A 58 -18.34 5.56 4.26
CA GLU A 58 -17.50 6.63 4.76
C GLU A 58 -16.04 6.19 4.84
N LEU A 59 -15.13 7.03 4.34
CA LEU A 59 -13.68 6.85 4.48
C LEU A 59 -13.12 8.10 5.15
N LYS A 60 -12.48 7.95 6.31
CA LYS A 60 -11.71 8.99 7.00
C LYS A 60 -10.23 8.63 7.05
N LEU A 61 -9.41 9.65 6.86
CA LEU A 61 -7.96 9.60 6.98
C LEU A 61 -7.58 10.58 8.10
N PHE A 62 -6.90 10.09 9.12
CA PHE A 62 -6.51 10.88 10.30
C PHE A 62 -7.70 11.60 10.97
N GLY A 63 -8.88 10.97 10.97
CA GLY A 63 -10.12 11.54 11.51
C GLY A 63 -10.85 12.53 10.59
N VAL A 64 -10.29 12.84 9.41
CA VAL A 64 -10.87 13.76 8.42
C VAL A 64 -11.48 12.98 7.27
N PRO A 65 -12.69 13.31 6.77
CA PRO A 65 -13.25 12.66 5.60
C PRO A 65 -12.31 12.75 4.39
N ALA A 66 -12.06 11.62 3.74
CA ALA A 66 -11.05 11.51 2.68
C ALA A 66 -11.34 12.40 1.46
N GLY A 67 -12.60 12.77 1.22
CA GLY A 67 -12.97 13.71 0.14
C GLY A 67 -12.43 15.13 0.34
N VAL A 68 -12.18 15.55 1.59
CA VAL A 68 -11.71 16.89 1.95
C VAL A 68 -10.32 16.90 2.62
N PHE A 69 -9.72 15.72 2.82
CA PHE A 69 -8.36 15.60 3.37
C PHE A 69 -7.31 16.13 2.37
N LYS A 70 -6.64 17.24 2.75
CA LYS A 70 -5.67 17.96 1.91
C LYS A 70 -4.22 17.55 2.17
N GLU A 71 -3.91 16.97 3.32
CA GLU A 71 -2.54 16.66 3.76
C GLU A 71 -2.03 15.33 3.20
N ARG A 72 -2.14 15.15 1.88
CA ARG A 72 -1.79 13.89 1.20
C ARG A 72 -0.35 13.43 1.41
N HIS A 73 0.55 14.36 1.72
CA HIS A 73 1.94 14.07 2.07
C HIS A 73 2.09 13.21 3.33
N GLN A 74 1.08 13.17 4.21
CA GLN A 74 1.08 12.26 5.37
C GLN A 74 0.94 10.79 4.95
N ILE A 75 0.69 10.49 3.68
CA ILE A 75 0.54 9.14 3.13
C ILE A 75 1.63 8.87 2.10
N GLY A 76 2.53 7.94 2.41
CA GLY A 76 3.51 7.40 1.47
C GLY A 76 2.91 6.18 0.76
N PHE A 77 3.14 6.04 -0.55
CA PHE A 77 2.64 4.90 -1.32
C PHE A 77 3.74 4.24 -2.15
N VAL A 78 3.85 2.92 -2.03
CA VAL A 78 4.72 2.07 -2.86
C VAL A 78 3.82 1.08 -3.61
N GLY A 79 3.69 1.28 -4.92
CA GLY A 79 2.87 0.40 -5.76
C GLY A 79 3.59 -0.88 -6.18
N GLN A 80 2.82 -1.87 -6.63
CA GLN A 80 3.29 -3.23 -6.97
C GLN A 80 4.45 -3.29 -7.97
N ARG A 81 4.51 -2.37 -8.93
CA ARG A 81 5.54 -2.33 -9.99
C ARG A 81 6.53 -1.20 -9.84
N ALA A 82 6.61 -0.60 -8.65
CA ALA A 82 7.42 0.57 -8.37
C ALA A 82 8.92 0.34 -8.63
N SER A 83 9.41 -0.89 -8.48
CA SER A 83 10.83 -1.24 -8.50
C SER A 83 11.32 -1.83 -9.83
N HIS A 84 10.51 -1.94 -10.89
CA HIS A 84 10.96 -2.49 -12.17
C HIS A 84 11.76 -1.48 -13.02
N PHE A 85 12.96 -1.14 -12.57
CA PHE A 85 13.90 -0.33 -13.35
C PHE A 85 14.79 -1.24 -14.20
N ASN A 86 14.89 -0.96 -15.49
CA ASN A 86 15.88 -1.59 -16.36
C ASN A 86 17.20 -0.80 -16.31
N ARG A 87 18.29 -1.41 -16.78
CA ARG A 87 19.63 -0.79 -16.82
C ARG A 87 19.67 0.52 -17.62
N SER A 88 18.78 0.70 -18.57
CA SER A 88 18.69 1.91 -19.40
C SER A 88 17.92 3.05 -18.73
N TYR A 89 17.39 2.87 -17.51
CA TYR A 89 16.61 3.90 -16.84
C TYR A 89 17.50 5.11 -16.50
N PRO A 90 17.22 6.31 -17.06
CA PRO A 90 18.14 7.44 -17.01
C PRO A 90 17.93 8.27 -15.74
N ALA A 91 18.05 7.64 -14.56
CA ALA A 91 18.02 8.35 -13.29
C ALA A 91 18.88 7.67 -12.23
N THR A 92 19.50 8.50 -11.40
CA THR A 92 20.17 8.09 -10.18
C THR A 92 19.16 7.75 -9.08
N VAL A 93 19.62 7.00 -8.08
CA VAL A 93 18.87 6.74 -6.85
C VAL A 93 18.37 8.04 -6.20
N TYR A 94 19.23 9.07 -6.14
CA TYR A 94 18.89 10.36 -5.56
C TYR A 94 17.72 11.03 -6.29
N GLU A 95 17.76 11.07 -7.62
CA GLU A 95 16.70 11.68 -8.45
C GLU A 95 15.36 10.94 -8.30
N VAL A 96 15.40 9.60 -8.22
CA VAL A 96 14.20 8.79 -7.96
C VAL A 96 13.60 9.15 -6.61
N VAL A 97 14.39 9.24 -5.54
CA VAL A 97 13.87 9.59 -4.21
C VAL A 97 13.41 11.05 -4.16
N LEU A 98 14.15 11.97 -4.77
CA LEU A 98 13.78 13.38 -4.88
C LEU A 98 12.44 13.58 -5.59
N SER A 99 12.13 12.77 -6.61
CA SER A 99 10.83 12.80 -7.28
C SER A 99 9.64 12.60 -6.32
N GLY A 100 9.83 11.92 -5.19
CA GLY A 100 8.82 11.75 -4.14
C GLY A 100 8.37 13.07 -3.51
N ARG A 101 9.21 14.12 -3.55
CA ARG A 101 8.92 15.46 -3.01
C ARG A 101 8.09 16.33 -3.94
N THR A 102 7.89 15.93 -5.19
CA THR A 102 7.22 16.73 -6.23
C THR A 102 5.83 17.20 -5.81
N ALA A 103 5.06 16.34 -5.14
CA ALA A 103 3.70 16.64 -4.68
C ALA A 103 3.61 17.82 -3.69
N LEU A 104 4.70 18.17 -2.99
CA LEU A 104 4.75 19.26 -2.01
C LEU A 104 5.05 20.63 -2.63
N ARG A 105 5.58 20.66 -3.86
CA ARG A 105 6.06 21.91 -4.48
C ARG A 105 4.98 22.57 -5.32
N GLY A 106 4.05 21.80 -5.88
CA GLY A 106 3.08 22.30 -6.86
C GLY A 106 3.75 22.66 -8.19
N PHE A 107 2.97 23.14 -9.16
CA PHE A 107 3.50 23.47 -10.48
C PHE A 107 4.57 24.58 -10.42
N PHE A 108 5.64 24.43 -11.20
CA PHE A 108 6.71 25.42 -11.42
C PHE A 108 7.61 25.80 -10.24
N ARG A 109 7.63 25.02 -9.15
CA ARG A 109 8.56 25.27 -8.02
C ARG A 109 9.75 24.33 -8.02
N PHE A 110 10.96 24.89 -7.97
CA PHE A 110 12.21 24.14 -7.81
C PHE A 110 12.32 23.45 -6.44
N PHE A 111 13.09 22.36 -6.37
CA PHE A 111 13.46 21.72 -5.11
C PHE A 111 14.36 22.63 -4.28
N ASN A 112 14.10 22.68 -2.97
CA ASN A 112 14.85 23.52 -2.04
C ASN A 112 15.80 22.69 -1.15
N ARG A 113 16.49 23.35 -0.22
CA ARG A 113 17.39 22.69 0.73
C ARG A 113 16.69 21.65 1.62
N GLU A 114 15.46 21.92 2.04
CA GLU A 114 14.67 20.98 2.86
C GLU A 114 14.36 19.69 2.10
N ASP A 115 14.04 19.79 0.80
CA ASP A 115 13.80 18.60 -0.03
C ASP A 115 15.04 17.72 -0.10
N ARG A 116 16.23 18.32 -0.24
CA ARG A 116 17.51 17.59 -0.27
C ARG A 116 17.78 16.89 1.06
N ILE A 117 17.52 17.56 2.19
CA ILE A 117 17.66 16.98 3.53
C ILE A 117 16.71 15.78 3.70
N CYS A 118 15.43 15.95 3.35
CA CYS A 118 14.44 14.87 3.42
C CYS A 118 14.83 13.65 2.57
N VAL A 119 15.44 13.87 1.39
CA VAL A 119 15.91 12.79 0.51
C VAL A 119 17.08 12.03 1.14
N GLU A 120 18.07 12.72 1.67
CA GLU A 120 19.22 12.08 2.31
C GLU A 120 18.83 11.33 3.58
N GLU A 121 17.95 11.90 4.40
CA GLU A 121 17.37 11.22 5.58
C GLU A 121 16.63 9.94 5.16
N ALA A 122 15.77 10.01 4.14
CA ALA A 122 15.01 8.86 3.66
C ALA A 122 15.93 7.76 3.10
N LEU A 123 16.98 8.14 2.37
CA LEU A 123 18.01 7.20 1.88
C LEU A 123 18.81 6.58 3.03
N GLY A 124 19.10 7.34 4.08
CA GLY A 124 19.75 6.85 5.29
C GLY A 124 18.91 5.78 6.00
N ARG A 125 17.61 6.04 6.19
CA ARG A 125 16.67 5.11 6.84
C ARG A 125 16.55 3.75 6.16
N VAL A 126 16.70 3.71 4.83
CA VAL A 126 16.65 2.46 4.07
C VAL A 126 18.03 1.88 3.75
N GLY A 127 19.12 2.47 4.27
CA GLY A 127 20.49 2.00 4.03
C GLY A 127 20.98 2.18 2.60
N MET A 128 20.43 3.14 1.84
CA MET A 128 20.76 3.39 0.43
C MET A 128 21.54 4.69 0.18
N LEU A 129 21.93 5.43 1.22
CA LEU A 129 22.61 6.73 1.09
C LEU A 129 23.92 6.64 0.28
N VAL A 130 24.68 5.56 0.44
CA VAL A 130 25.95 5.35 -0.29
C VAL A 130 25.73 5.14 -1.79
N TYR A 131 24.53 4.69 -2.20
CA TYR A 131 24.17 4.44 -3.59
C TYR A 131 23.52 5.65 -4.27
N ARG A 132 23.45 6.82 -3.61
CA ARG A 132 22.66 7.98 -4.08
C ARG A 132 22.98 8.41 -5.53
N ASN A 133 24.24 8.27 -5.96
CA ASN A 133 24.68 8.67 -7.30
C ASN A 133 24.72 7.51 -8.30
N VAL A 134 24.37 6.29 -7.87
CA VAL A 134 24.34 5.10 -8.73
C VAL A 134 23.07 5.14 -9.58
N PRO A 135 23.12 4.75 -10.86
CA PRO A 135 21.92 4.55 -11.66
C PRO A 135 20.98 3.52 -11.01
N VAL A 136 19.70 3.86 -10.83
CA VAL A 136 18.75 2.98 -10.14
C VAL A 136 18.58 1.63 -10.84
N GLY A 137 18.77 1.59 -12.16
CA GLY A 137 18.71 0.38 -12.99
C GLY A 137 19.85 -0.62 -12.77
N GLU A 138 20.93 -0.22 -12.08
CA GLU A 138 22.07 -1.09 -11.74
C GLU A 138 21.91 -1.81 -10.41
N LEU A 139 20.95 -1.37 -9.58
CA LEU A 139 20.68 -1.96 -8.28
C LEU A 139 20.00 -3.33 -8.39
N SER A 140 20.16 -4.17 -7.36
CA SER A 140 19.37 -5.40 -7.21
C SER A 140 17.88 -5.09 -6.97
N GLY A 141 16.99 -6.05 -7.24
CA GLY A 141 15.55 -5.85 -7.03
C GLY A 141 15.20 -5.42 -5.59
N GLY A 142 15.84 -6.01 -4.58
CA GLY A 142 15.69 -5.60 -3.18
C GLY A 142 16.21 -4.19 -2.88
N GLN A 143 17.31 -3.79 -3.51
CA GLN A 143 17.82 -2.42 -3.41
C GLN A 143 16.87 -1.41 -4.10
N GLN A 144 16.38 -1.72 -5.30
CA GLN A 144 15.38 -0.91 -6.02
C GLN A 144 14.11 -0.74 -5.17
N GLN A 145 13.66 -1.81 -4.51
CA GLN A 145 12.52 -1.75 -3.60
C GLN A 145 12.76 -0.79 -2.44
N ARG A 146 13.93 -0.86 -1.78
CA ARG A 146 14.31 0.08 -0.72
C ARG A 146 14.36 1.52 -1.20
N VAL A 147 14.82 1.77 -2.43
CA VAL A 147 14.79 3.11 -3.05
C VAL A 147 13.35 3.61 -3.22
N MET A 148 12.41 2.76 -3.61
CA MET A 148 11.00 3.15 -3.72
C MET A 148 10.34 3.41 -2.36
N ILE A 149 10.75 2.68 -1.33
CA ILE A 149 10.35 2.99 0.05
C ILE A 149 10.93 4.34 0.48
N ALA A 150 12.21 4.61 0.21
CA ALA A 150 12.82 5.92 0.50
C ALA A 150 12.10 7.06 -0.22
N ARG A 151 11.73 6.87 -1.48
CA ARG A 151 10.92 7.85 -2.24
C ARG A 151 9.61 8.18 -1.53
N ALA A 152 8.91 7.18 -0.97
CA ALA A 152 7.71 7.40 -0.19
C ALA A 152 8.01 8.06 1.17
N LEU A 153 9.09 7.65 1.84
CA LEU A 153 9.52 8.21 3.13
C LEU A 153 10.02 9.65 3.05
N ALA A 154 10.50 10.10 1.89
CA ALA A 154 10.92 11.48 1.67
C ALA A 154 9.79 12.48 1.92
N LEU A 155 8.51 12.06 1.84
CA LEU A 155 7.36 12.89 2.23
C LEU A 155 7.21 13.09 3.75
N ARG A 156 7.99 12.37 4.57
CA ARG A 156 7.80 12.21 6.02
C ARG A 156 6.37 11.75 6.36
N PRO A 157 5.92 10.62 5.79
CA PRO A 157 4.54 10.15 5.99
C PRO A 157 4.33 9.63 7.41
N ARG A 158 3.08 9.70 7.87
CA ARG A 158 2.59 9.04 9.10
C ARG A 158 1.93 7.69 8.79
N LEU A 159 1.51 7.50 7.54
CA LEU A 159 0.98 6.25 7.00
C LEU A 159 1.80 5.84 5.78
N LEU A 160 2.38 4.64 5.80
CA LEU A 160 3.03 4.02 4.66
C LEU A 160 2.17 2.89 4.11
N VAL A 161 1.73 3.01 2.86
CA VAL A 161 0.93 2.02 2.15
C VAL A 161 1.81 1.33 1.11
N MET A 162 1.83 0.00 1.11
CA MET A 162 2.64 -0.80 0.20
C MET A 162 1.81 -1.90 -0.45
N ASP A 163 1.89 -2.02 -1.77
CA ASP A 163 1.26 -3.09 -2.55
C ASP A 163 2.31 -4.10 -3.00
N GLU A 164 2.26 -5.32 -2.48
CA GLU A 164 3.17 -6.44 -2.76
C GLU A 164 4.66 -6.07 -2.77
N PRO A 165 5.20 -5.54 -1.66
CA PRO A 165 6.56 -5.00 -1.63
C PRO A 165 7.67 -6.05 -1.70
N THR A 166 7.36 -7.34 -1.68
CA THR A 166 8.33 -8.44 -1.79
C THR A 166 8.49 -8.99 -3.21
N ASN A 167 7.66 -8.55 -4.16
CA ASN A 167 7.76 -9.00 -5.55
C ASN A 167 9.12 -8.65 -6.15
N GLY A 168 9.81 -9.66 -6.70
CA GLY A 168 11.13 -9.48 -7.31
C GLY A 168 12.28 -9.25 -6.31
N VAL A 169 12.05 -9.48 -5.01
CA VAL A 169 13.06 -9.39 -3.96
C VAL A 169 13.51 -10.80 -3.56
N ASP A 170 14.81 -11.00 -3.39
CA ASP A 170 15.37 -12.27 -2.93
C ASP A 170 15.18 -12.49 -1.42
N ASN A 171 15.45 -13.70 -0.94
CA ASN A 171 15.26 -14.05 0.47
C ASN A 171 16.08 -13.20 1.44
N ALA A 172 17.28 -12.75 1.02
CA ALA A 172 18.09 -11.84 1.82
C ALA A 172 17.44 -10.45 1.92
N GLY A 173 16.99 -9.90 0.79
CA GLY A 173 16.29 -8.63 0.72
C GLY A 173 14.95 -8.65 1.46
N ILE A 174 14.23 -9.76 1.46
CA ILE A 174 12.99 -9.93 2.25
C ILE A 174 13.28 -9.79 3.76
N LYS A 175 14.38 -10.37 4.26
CA LYS A 175 14.79 -10.23 5.66
C LYS A 175 15.18 -8.78 5.99
N ASP A 176 15.90 -8.12 5.08
CA ASP A 176 16.24 -6.71 5.24
C ASP A 176 15.01 -5.81 5.25
N LEU A 177 14.05 -6.09 4.36
CA LEU A 177 12.78 -5.37 4.29
C LEU A 177 11.98 -5.57 5.58
N SER A 178 11.88 -6.80 6.09
CA SER A 178 11.22 -7.09 7.37
C SER A 178 11.81 -6.26 8.51
N ARG A 179 13.15 -6.21 8.63
CA ARG A 179 13.84 -5.38 9.63
C ARG A 179 13.57 -3.89 9.45
N LEU A 180 13.60 -3.40 8.22
CA LEU A 180 13.27 -2.01 7.89
C LEU A 180 11.84 -1.66 8.34
N ILE A 181 10.86 -2.49 7.98
CA ILE A 181 9.45 -2.29 8.35
C ILE A 181 9.27 -2.28 9.88
N GLY A 182 9.95 -3.17 10.60
CA GLY A 182 9.98 -3.16 12.06
C GLY A 182 10.50 -1.84 12.63
N GLY A 183 11.64 -1.36 12.14
CA GLY A 183 12.23 -0.08 12.57
C GLY A 183 11.32 1.12 12.29
N LEU A 184 10.70 1.19 11.10
CA LEU A 184 9.77 2.26 10.76
C LEU A 184 8.54 2.29 11.68
N ARG A 185 8.03 1.12 12.08
CA ARG A 185 6.94 1.02 13.08
C ARG A 185 7.40 1.53 14.44
N ASP A 186 8.60 1.18 14.88
CA ASP A 186 9.14 1.61 16.17
C ASP A 186 9.37 3.13 16.22
N GLU A 187 9.59 3.76 15.06
CA GLU A 187 9.58 5.22 14.87
C GLU A 187 8.15 5.83 14.84
N GLY A 188 7.10 5.02 14.99
CA GLY A 188 5.70 5.45 15.08
C GLY A 188 4.94 5.54 13.75
N ILE A 189 5.52 5.07 12.64
CA ILE A 189 4.81 5.04 11.34
C ILE A 189 3.77 3.92 11.34
N THR A 190 2.54 4.25 10.95
CA THR A 190 1.51 3.25 10.64
C THR A 190 1.78 2.65 9.27
N ILE A 191 1.66 1.34 9.13
CA ILE A 191 2.00 0.63 7.91
C ILE A 191 0.84 -0.25 7.48
N LEU A 192 0.43 -0.11 6.21
CA LEU A 192 -0.57 -0.96 5.57
C LEU A 192 0.10 -1.69 4.40
N VAL A 193 0.11 -3.02 4.43
CA VAL A 193 0.77 -3.84 3.41
C VAL A 193 -0.22 -4.81 2.80
N VAL A 194 -0.32 -4.82 1.48
CA VAL A 194 -0.92 -5.93 0.74
C VAL A 194 0.17 -6.96 0.44
N SER A 195 -0.05 -8.22 0.82
CA SER A 195 0.86 -9.32 0.54
C SER A 195 0.12 -10.64 0.35
N HIS A 196 0.52 -11.39 -0.69
CA HIS A 196 0.15 -12.81 -0.84
C HIS A 196 1.04 -13.74 0.00
N GLU A 197 2.24 -13.29 0.37
CA GLU A 197 3.19 -14.04 1.18
C GLU A 197 3.39 -13.36 2.54
N PRO A 198 2.75 -13.82 3.60
CA PRO A 198 2.76 -13.14 4.90
C PRO A 198 4.04 -13.36 5.70
N GLY A 199 4.84 -14.37 5.33
CA GLY A 199 5.86 -14.96 6.21
C GLY A 199 6.88 -13.95 6.70
N TRP A 200 7.18 -12.94 5.89
CA TRP A 200 8.14 -11.89 6.19
C TRP A 200 7.62 -10.80 7.15
N LEU A 201 6.30 -10.72 7.32
CA LEU A 201 5.62 -9.82 8.27
C LEU A 201 5.13 -10.54 9.53
N THR A 202 5.30 -11.85 9.61
CA THR A 202 4.97 -12.64 10.79
C THR A 202 5.73 -12.12 12.01
N GLY A 203 5.01 -11.88 13.11
CA GLY A 203 5.58 -11.32 14.35
C GLY A 203 5.74 -9.80 14.36
N LEU A 204 5.64 -9.11 13.21
CA LEU A 204 5.62 -7.65 13.14
C LEU A 204 4.21 -7.08 13.06
N THR A 205 3.31 -7.83 12.42
CA THR A 205 1.94 -7.40 12.11
C THR A 205 1.08 -7.32 13.36
N SER A 206 0.38 -6.21 13.55
CA SER A 206 -0.59 -6.02 14.63
C SER A 206 -1.88 -6.80 14.36
N LYS A 207 -2.32 -6.84 13.10
CA LYS A 207 -3.47 -7.63 12.64
C LYS A 207 -3.44 -7.95 11.15
N TRP A 208 -4.00 -9.09 10.79
CA TRP A 208 -4.31 -9.47 9.42
C TRP A 208 -5.77 -9.21 9.05
N VAL A 209 -5.99 -8.79 7.82
CA VAL A 209 -7.29 -8.59 7.19
C VAL A 209 -7.35 -9.46 5.94
N CYS A 210 -8.28 -10.40 5.89
CA CYS A 210 -8.57 -11.16 4.68
C CYS A 210 -9.67 -10.45 3.90
N LEU A 211 -9.38 -10.08 2.65
CA LEU A 211 -10.31 -9.39 1.76
C LEU A 211 -10.70 -10.35 0.62
N ASP A 212 -12.00 -10.45 0.36
CA ASP A 212 -12.58 -11.02 -0.86
C ASP A 212 -13.89 -10.30 -1.18
N ARG A 213 -13.79 -9.11 -1.77
CA ARG A 213 -14.84 -8.08 -1.91
C ARG A 213 -15.38 -7.52 -0.59
N LYS A 214 -15.51 -8.36 0.44
CA LYS A 214 -15.82 -8.03 1.83
C LYS A 214 -14.62 -8.39 2.70
N ILE A 215 -14.62 -7.89 3.93
CA ILE A 215 -13.67 -8.38 4.94
C ILE A 215 -14.22 -9.69 5.49
N CYS A 216 -13.48 -10.76 5.21
CA CYS A 216 -13.87 -12.13 5.52
C CYS A 216 -13.35 -12.56 6.91
N SER A 217 -12.24 -11.96 7.35
CA SER A 217 -11.74 -12.08 8.72
C SER A 217 -10.96 -10.82 9.11
N CYS A 218 -11.19 -10.33 10.32
CA CYS A 218 -10.45 -9.22 10.91
C CYS A 218 -9.88 -9.65 12.27
N ASN A 219 -8.68 -9.15 12.60
CA ASN A 219 -8.08 -9.20 13.93
C ASN A 219 -7.32 -10.47 14.33
N SER A 220 -6.90 -11.31 13.37
CA SER A 220 -5.98 -12.40 13.68
C SER A 220 -4.55 -11.87 13.87
N ARG A 221 -3.95 -12.16 15.04
CA ARG A 221 -2.50 -11.98 15.29
C ARG A 221 -1.66 -13.05 14.58
N VAL A 222 -2.30 -14.13 14.12
CA VAL A 222 -1.68 -15.27 13.44
C VAL A 222 -2.12 -15.26 11.97
N PHE A 223 -1.22 -15.51 11.04
CA PHE A 223 -1.61 -15.66 9.64
C PHE A 223 -2.51 -16.89 9.46
N PRO A 224 -3.66 -16.81 8.77
CA PRO A 224 -4.54 -17.96 8.57
C PRO A 224 -3.91 -18.95 7.56
N ARG A 225 -2.99 -19.80 8.04
CA ARG A 225 -2.55 -21.01 7.35
C ARG A 225 -2.90 -22.30 8.11
N GLU A 226 -3.11 -22.23 9.42
CA GLU A 226 -3.46 -23.42 10.24
C GLU A 226 -4.97 -23.60 10.39
N ALA A 227 -5.73 -22.50 10.38
CA ALA A 227 -7.17 -22.56 10.10
C ALA A 227 -7.31 -22.64 8.58
N GLY A 228 -7.77 -23.79 8.07
CA GLY A 228 -8.17 -23.88 6.67
C GLY A 228 -9.01 -22.66 6.29
N TRP A 229 -8.86 -22.18 5.05
CA TRP A 229 -9.60 -21.04 4.50
C TRP A 229 -11.10 -21.05 4.83
N THR A 230 -11.64 -22.21 5.19
CA THR A 230 -12.95 -22.49 5.78
C THR A 230 -13.35 -21.65 7.00
N GLU A 231 -12.46 -21.27 7.92
CA GLU A 231 -12.86 -20.46 9.10
C GLU A 231 -12.96 -18.96 8.80
N CYS A 232 -12.36 -18.50 7.70
CA CYS A 232 -12.47 -17.12 7.24
C CYS A 232 -13.59 -16.93 6.19
N LEU A 233 -14.33 -17.97 5.80
CA LEU A 233 -15.45 -17.80 4.89
C LEU A 233 -16.65 -17.23 5.65
N PRO A 234 -17.22 -16.07 5.24
CA PRO A 234 -18.64 -15.84 5.53
C PRO A 234 -19.40 -17.00 4.89
N ALA A 235 -20.36 -17.54 5.64
CA ALA A 235 -21.24 -18.64 5.25
C ALA A 235 -21.52 -18.69 3.75
N ARG A 236 -21.27 -19.85 3.15
CA ARG A 236 -21.74 -20.34 1.84
C ARG A 236 -22.09 -19.28 0.78
N SER A 237 -21.37 -19.37 -0.34
CA SER A 237 -21.86 -19.00 -1.67
C SER A 237 -23.34 -19.36 -1.89
N GLU A 238 -24.24 -18.40 -1.72
CA GLU A 238 -25.47 -18.39 -2.50
C GLU A 238 -25.08 -18.01 -3.92
N LYS A 239 -25.41 -18.89 -4.86
CA LYS A 239 -25.39 -18.59 -6.29
C LYS A 239 -26.33 -17.41 -6.53
N ILE A 240 -25.81 -16.19 -6.53
CA ILE A 240 -26.50 -15.06 -7.15
C ILE A 240 -26.31 -15.26 -8.66
N GLY A 241 -27.37 -15.74 -9.31
CA GLY A 241 -27.43 -15.81 -10.76
C GLY A 241 -27.11 -14.44 -11.35
N LEU A 242 -26.08 -14.38 -12.20
CA LEU A 242 -25.84 -13.27 -13.09
C LEU A 242 -27.00 -13.20 -14.08
N GLY A 243 -28.08 -12.53 -13.67
CA GLY A 243 -29.10 -12.02 -14.58
C GLY A 243 -28.58 -10.75 -15.25
N CYS A 244 -27.59 -10.87 -16.13
CA CYS A 244 -27.40 -9.88 -17.18
C CYS A 244 -28.54 -10.11 -18.17
N ALA A 245 -29.58 -9.28 -18.09
CA ALA A 245 -30.63 -9.25 -19.10
C ALA A 245 -29.98 -8.83 -20.43
N ASP A 246 -30.00 -9.73 -21.41
CA ASP A 246 -29.76 -9.43 -22.80
C ASP A 246 -30.69 -8.29 -23.23
N SER A 247 -30.10 -7.21 -23.75
CA SER A 247 -30.87 -6.19 -24.45
C SER A 247 -31.36 -6.79 -25.77
N PRO A 248 -32.65 -6.66 -26.13
CA PRO A 248 -33.13 -7.15 -27.41
C PRO A 248 -32.62 -6.22 -28.52
N VAL A 249 -31.77 -6.73 -29.40
CA VAL A 249 -31.58 -6.13 -30.72
C VAL A 249 -32.79 -6.57 -31.55
N GLY A 250 -33.74 -5.64 -31.69
CA GLY A 250 -34.85 -5.73 -32.64
C GLY A 250 -34.89 -4.44 -33.45
N GLY A 251 -34.71 -4.57 -34.77
CA GLY A 251 -34.71 -3.50 -35.77
C GLY A 251 -33.94 -3.92 -37.01
#